data_AF-A0A2D8YJ50-F1
#
_entry.id   AF-A0A2D8YJ50-F1
#
_cell.length_a   1.000
_cell.length_b   1.000
_cell.length_c   1.000
_cell.angle_alpha   90.00
_cell.angle_beta   90.00
_cell.angle_gamma   90.00
#
_symmetry.space_group_name_H-M   'P 1'
#
loop_
_entity.id
_entity.type
_entity.pdbx_description
1 polymer ?
#
loop_
_entity_poly.entity_id
_entity_poly.type
_entity_poly.pdbx_seq_one_letter_code
_entity_poly.pdbx_strand_id
1 'polypeptide(L)'
;HFRRADLIAFGGWDAWNVTEDADLGIRIARLGGRTETINAPTLESAPETLSIWINQRSRWIKGFAQTWLVCMRAPVSLFFELGPLRWLSLQLTLGGAILSACLYGPMVLMIILGTLFPQIFDYTPVDLGLFVAGWTGCIVADCLAPAGWSVSRIIAVATRPFYWLLLTAAAAKAVVGLALRPSYWAKTPHMPSA
;
A
#
# COMPACT_ATOMS: atom_id res chain seq x y z
N HIS A 1 14.81 11.82 -9.88
CA HIS A 1 15.26 12.92 -10.77
C HIS A 1 14.37 12.98 -11.98
N PHE A 2 13.99 14.18 -12.45
CA PHE A 2 13.14 14.36 -13.64
C PHE A 2 13.82 15.30 -14.63
N ARG A 3 13.65 15.02 -15.93
CA ARG A 3 13.86 16.06 -16.93
C ARG A 3 12.67 17.01 -16.84
N ARG A 4 12.95 18.31 -16.66
CA ARG A 4 11.90 19.33 -16.50
C ARG A 4 10.91 19.33 -17.66
N ALA A 5 11.40 19.20 -18.90
CA ALA A 5 10.56 19.17 -20.09
C ALA A 5 9.56 18.01 -20.05
N ASP A 6 10.02 16.81 -19.68
CA ASP A 6 9.17 15.62 -19.57
C ASP A 6 8.12 15.80 -18.46
N LEU A 7 8.50 16.30 -17.28
CA LEU A 7 7.56 16.56 -16.19
C LEU A 7 6.43 17.52 -16.62
N ILE A 8 6.76 18.58 -17.37
CA ILE A 8 5.77 19.51 -17.91
C ILE A 8 4.90 18.83 -18.95
N ALA A 9 5.49 18.05 -19.87
CA ALA A 9 4.75 17.33 -20.90
C ALA A 9 3.77 16.30 -20.32
N PHE A 10 4.10 15.71 -19.16
CA PHE A 10 3.22 14.78 -18.47
C PHE A 10 2.13 15.46 -17.62
N GLY A 11 2.14 16.78 -17.50
CA GLY A 11 1.12 17.56 -16.76
C GLY A 11 1.52 17.94 -15.33
N GLY A 12 2.78 17.79 -14.94
CA GLY A 12 3.29 18.19 -13.62
C GLY A 12 2.80 17.30 -12.48
N TRP A 13 2.99 17.77 -11.25
CA TRP A 13 2.52 17.11 -10.04
C TRP A 13 1.05 17.42 -9.77
N ASP A 14 0.26 16.44 -9.33
CA ASP A 14 -1.10 16.67 -8.87
C ASP A 14 -1.09 17.19 -7.43
N ALA A 15 -1.46 18.46 -7.24
CA ALA A 15 -1.50 19.11 -5.93
C ALA A 15 -2.63 18.59 -5.01
N TRP A 16 -3.60 17.84 -5.54
CA TRP A 16 -4.76 17.35 -4.81
C TRP A 16 -4.66 15.87 -4.40
N ASN A 17 -3.66 15.17 -4.93
CA ASN A 17 -3.37 13.78 -4.61
C ASN A 17 -2.32 13.71 -3.49
N VAL A 18 -2.60 12.91 -2.45
CA VAL A 18 -1.67 12.78 -1.30
C VAL A 18 -0.57 11.72 -1.50
N THR A 19 -0.56 11.09 -2.68
CA THR A 19 0.50 10.25 -3.27
C THR A 19 0.66 10.64 -4.76
N GLU A 20 1.10 11.87 -4.97
CA GLU A 20 1.35 12.49 -6.27
C GLU A 20 2.39 11.73 -7.12
N ASP A 21 3.29 10.99 -6.47
CA ASP A 21 4.30 10.12 -7.06
C ASP A 21 3.70 8.91 -7.78
N ALA A 22 2.77 8.21 -7.13
CA ALA A 22 2.06 7.08 -7.71
C ALA A 22 1.22 7.51 -8.92
N ASP A 23 0.53 8.65 -8.82
CA ASP A 23 -0.23 9.22 -9.94
C ASP A 23 0.67 9.58 -11.12
N LEU A 24 1.74 10.33 -10.87
CA LEU A 24 2.68 10.74 -11.90
C LEU A 24 3.34 9.52 -12.58
N GLY A 25 3.72 8.51 -11.81
CA GLY A 25 4.29 7.27 -12.34
C GLY A 25 3.36 6.57 -13.35
N ILE A 26 2.05 6.54 -13.06
CA ILE A 26 1.06 5.97 -13.98
C ILE A 26 0.89 6.85 -15.21
N ARG A 27 0.82 8.18 -15.07
CA ARG A 27 0.74 9.10 -16.22
C ARG A 27 1.95 8.98 -17.14
N ILE A 28 3.16 8.86 -16.58
CA ILE A 28 4.39 8.60 -17.34
C ILE A 28 4.23 7.31 -18.15
N ALA A 29 3.78 6.22 -17.52
CA ALA A 29 3.61 4.94 -18.19
C ALA A 29 2.56 4.97 -19.31
N ARG A 30 1.44 5.70 -19.11
CA ARG A 30 0.37 5.90 -20.11
C ARG A 30 0.86 6.69 -21.32
N LEU A 31 1.75 7.66 -21.10
CA LEU A 31 2.29 8.53 -22.15
C LEU A 31 3.58 7.97 -22.79
N GLY A 32 3.87 6.68 -22.58
CA GLY A 32 5.00 5.98 -23.20
C GLY A 32 6.37 6.25 -22.55
N GLY A 33 6.39 6.97 -21.44
CA GLY A 33 7.60 7.23 -20.66
C GLY A 33 8.08 6.00 -19.87
N ARG A 34 9.26 6.14 -19.26
CA ARG A 34 9.90 5.11 -18.44
C ARG A 34 10.36 5.69 -17.11
N THR A 35 10.22 4.91 -16.05
CA THR A 35 10.73 5.21 -14.71
C THR A 35 11.79 4.18 -14.36
N GLU A 36 12.91 4.64 -13.81
CA GLU A 36 14.03 3.79 -13.37
C GLU A 36 14.44 4.17 -11.95
N THR A 37 15.09 3.24 -11.27
CA THR A 37 15.65 3.45 -9.92
C THR A 37 17.13 3.81 -10.02
N ILE A 38 17.59 4.73 -9.17
CA ILE A 38 19.02 4.98 -9.01
C ILE A 38 19.61 3.96 -8.03
N ASN A 39 20.90 3.65 -8.17
CA ASN A 39 21.59 2.71 -7.27
C ASN A 39 21.89 3.28 -5.88
N ALA A 40 21.95 4.61 -5.77
CA ALA A 40 22.25 5.27 -4.50
C ALA A 40 21.03 5.22 -3.56
N PRO A 41 21.19 4.79 -2.30
CA PRO A 41 20.08 4.74 -1.37
C PRO A 41 19.65 6.16 -0.95
N THR A 42 18.35 6.39 -0.91
CA THR A 42 17.74 7.55 -0.25
C THR A 42 17.24 7.10 1.12
N LEU A 43 17.94 7.51 2.17
CA LEU A 43 17.58 7.12 3.54
C LEU A 43 16.53 8.09 4.09
N GLU A 44 15.43 7.53 4.61
CA GLU A 44 14.40 8.27 5.33
C GLU A 44 14.21 7.67 6.72
N SER A 45 13.95 8.54 7.70
CA SER A 45 13.64 8.13 9.07
C SER A 45 12.27 7.43 9.14
N ALA A 46 12.22 6.24 9.73
CA ALA A 46 10.96 5.54 9.96
C ALA A 46 10.13 6.21 11.07
N PRO A 47 8.79 6.12 11.04
CA PRO A 47 7.97 6.58 12.15
C PRO A 47 8.29 5.85 13.46
N GLU A 48 8.58 6.60 14.53
CA GLU A 48 8.90 6.04 15.85
C GLU A 48 7.70 5.93 16.80
N THR A 49 6.60 6.60 16.48
CA THR A 49 5.37 6.58 17.31
C THR A 49 4.17 6.11 16.50
N LEU A 50 3.23 5.44 17.18
CA LEU A 50 2.04 4.90 16.55
C LEU A 50 1.17 5.99 15.90
N SER A 51 1.08 7.18 16.48
CA SER A 51 0.28 8.28 15.93
C SER A 51 0.85 8.79 14.60
N ILE A 52 2.18 8.94 14.51
CA ILE A 52 2.88 9.31 13.28
C ILE A 52 2.73 8.20 12.24
N TRP A 53 2.90 6.94 12.65
CA TRP A 53 2.74 5.77 11.77
C TRP A 53 1.32 5.70 11.18
N ILE A 54 0.28 5.84 12.00
CA ILE A 54 -1.12 5.79 11.53
C ILE A 54 -1.40 6.94 10.55
N ASN A 55 -0.92 8.16 10.85
CA ASN A 55 -1.09 9.30 9.94
C ASN A 55 -0.36 9.06 8.61
N GLN A 56 0.85 8.52 8.63
CA GLN A 56 1.62 8.19 7.44
C GLN A 56 0.93 7.12 6.59
N ARG A 57 0.56 5.98 7.20
CA ARG A 57 -0.04 4.85 6.48
C ARG A 57 -1.44 5.15 5.97
N SER A 58 -2.24 5.87 6.75
CA SER A 58 -3.55 6.33 6.27
C SER A 58 -3.43 7.29 5.09
N ARG A 59 -2.41 8.16 5.06
CA ARG A 59 -2.10 9.00 3.89
C ARG A 59 -1.77 8.15 2.66
N TRP A 60 -0.89 7.16 2.80
CA TRP A 60 -0.49 6.30 1.67
C TRP A 60 -1.68 5.52 1.11
N ILE A 61 -2.47 4.87 1.97
CA ILE A 61 -3.66 4.13 1.56
C ILE A 61 -4.67 5.06 0.89
N LYS A 62 -4.87 6.27 1.44
CA LYS A 62 -5.78 7.26 0.86
C LYS A 62 -5.32 7.71 -0.53
N GLY A 63 -4.04 8.03 -0.69
CA GLY A 63 -3.50 8.45 -1.98
C GLY A 63 -3.56 7.32 -3.01
N PHE A 64 -3.24 6.08 -2.61
CA PHE A 64 -3.41 4.91 -3.47
C PHE A 64 -4.86 4.76 -3.91
N ALA A 65 -5.82 4.94 -2.99
CA ALA A 65 -7.25 4.93 -3.33
C ALA A 65 -7.63 6.07 -4.28
N GLN A 66 -7.14 7.30 -4.08
CA GLN A 66 -7.36 8.42 -5.01
C GLN A 66 -6.86 8.08 -6.41
N THR A 67 -5.59 7.68 -6.53
CA THR A 67 -4.95 7.33 -7.80
C THR A 67 -5.66 6.16 -8.48
N TRP A 68 -5.98 5.10 -7.72
CA TRP A 68 -6.68 3.92 -8.25
C TRP A 68 -8.08 4.27 -8.73
N LEU A 69 -8.87 5.04 -7.97
CA LEU A 69 -10.21 5.48 -8.36
C LEU A 69 -10.18 6.32 -9.66
N VAL A 70 -9.20 7.22 -9.81
CA VAL A 70 -9.02 8.01 -11.05
C VAL A 70 -8.71 7.09 -12.23
N CYS A 71 -7.79 6.14 -12.06
CA CYS A 71 -7.43 5.15 -13.07
C CYS A 71 -8.64 4.28 -13.47
N MET A 72 -9.47 3.90 -12.51
CA MET A 72 -10.64 3.04 -12.72
C MET A 72 -11.86 3.78 -13.28
N ARG A 73 -11.78 5.09 -13.58
CA ARG A 73 -12.86 5.81 -14.29
C ARG A 73 -13.05 5.32 -15.74
N ALA A 74 -11.97 4.84 -16.36
CA ALA A 74 -11.97 4.33 -17.74
C ALA A 74 -11.05 3.09 -17.86
N PRO A 75 -11.37 1.98 -17.18
CA PRO A 75 -10.44 0.87 -16.98
C PRO A 75 -10.09 0.14 -18.27
N VAL A 76 -11.02 0.10 -19.24
CA VAL A 76 -10.80 -0.51 -20.56
C VAL A 76 -9.82 0.32 -21.40
N SER A 77 -9.99 1.66 -21.44
CA SER A 77 -9.03 2.55 -22.11
C SER A 77 -7.65 2.41 -21.49
N LEU A 78 -7.60 2.47 -20.16
CA LEU A 78 -6.35 2.32 -19.41
C LEU A 78 -5.65 0.98 -19.69
N PHE A 79 -6.40 -0.11 -19.82
CA PHE A 79 -5.84 -1.41 -20.18
C PHE A 79 -5.14 -1.38 -21.53
N PHE A 80 -5.74 -0.76 -22.55
CA PHE A 80 -5.12 -0.64 -23.88
C PHE A 80 -3.94 0.35 -23.90
N GLU A 81 -3.99 1.42 -23.12
CA GLU A 81 -2.90 2.40 -22.99
C GLU A 81 -1.67 1.81 -22.29
N LEU A 82 -1.88 1.01 -21.24
CA LEU A 82 -0.79 0.41 -20.45
C LEU A 82 -0.31 -0.94 -20.99
N GLY A 83 -1.20 -1.68 -21.64
CA GLY A 83 -1.03 -3.10 -21.92
C GLY A 83 -1.27 -3.98 -20.67
N PRO A 84 -1.42 -5.31 -20.88
CA PRO A 84 -1.89 -6.22 -19.84
C PRO A 84 -0.96 -6.31 -18.62
N LEU A 85 0.35 -6.34 -18.81
CA LEU A 85 1.31 -6.51 -17.72
C LEU A 85 1.35 -5.30 -16.79
N ARG A 86 1.38 -4.08 -17.35
CA ARG A 86 1.42 -2.83 -16.56
C ARG A 86 0.07 -2.58 -15.89
N TRP A 87 -1.03 -2.90 -16.57
CA TRP A 87 -2.36 -2.84 -15.98
C TRP A 87 -2.50 -3.81 -14.80
N LEU A 88 -2.04 -5.06 -14.94
CA LEU A 88 -2.02 -6.02 -13.85
C LEU A 88 -1.14 -5.54 -12.69
N SER A 89 0.04 -4.99 -12.98
CA SER A 89 0.91 -4.39 -11.96
C SER A 89 0.20 -3.29 -11.19
N LEU A 90 -0.55 -2.40 -11.87
CA LEU A 90 -1.36 -1.37 -11.21
C LEU A 90 -2.40 -1.97 -10.27
N GLN A 91 -3.10 -3.04 -10.70
CA GLN A 91 -4.07 -3.72 -9.84
C GLN A 91 -3.42 -4.37 -8.63
N LEU A 92 -2.28 -5.04 -8.80
CA LEU A 92 -1.59 -5.73 -7.70
C LEU A 92 -0.94 -4.74 -6.71
N THR A 93 -0.41 -3.62 -7.19
CA THR A 93 0.32 -2.65 -6.37
C THR A 93 -0.58 -1.63 -5.69
N LEU A 94 -1.56 -1.04 -6.40
CA LEU A 94 -2.51 -0.11 -5.80
C LEU A 94 -3.75 -0.83 -5.29
N GLY A 95 -4.45 -1.54 -6.16
CA GLY A 95 -5.69 -2.26 -5.81
C GLY A 95 -5.46 -3.30 -4.70
N GLY A 96 -4.42 -4.13 -4.85
CA GLY A 96 -4.03 -5.15 -3.88
C GLY A 96 -3.59 -4.55 -2.54
N ALA A 97 -2.90 -3.41 -2.54
CA ALA A 97 -2.54 -2.72 -1.30
C ALA A 97 -3.77 -2.16 -0.57
N ILE A 98 -4.74 -1.59 -1.29
CA ILE A 98 -6.00 -1.09 -0.71
C ILE A 98 -6.82 -2.27 -0.15
N LEU A 99 -7.03 -3.31 -0.95
CA LEU A 99 -7.80 -4.48 -0.57
C LEU A 99 -7.17 -5.19 0.63
N SER A 100 -5.86 -5.43 0.61
CA SER A 100 -5.17 -6.09 1.72
C SER A 100 -5.26 -5.28 3.02
N ALA A 101 -5.06 -3.96 2.96
CA ALA A 101 -5.21 -3.11 4.13
C ALA A 101 -6.63 -3.14 4.71
N CYS A 102 -7.66 -3.11 3.87
CA CYS A 102 -9.06 -3.16 4.30
C CYS A 102 -9.49 -4.54 4.82
N LEU A 103 -9.03 -5.64 4.21
CA LEU A 103 -9.56 -6.98 4.46
C LEU A 103 -8.78 -7.79 5.50
N TYR A 104 -7.51 -7.48 5.74
CA TYR A 104 -6.68 -8.28 6.64
C TYR A 104 -7.27 -8.42 8.05
N GLY A 105 -7.62 -7.31 8.71
CA GLY A 105 -8.25 -7.32 10.03
C GLY A 105 -9.59 -8.08 10.08
N PRO A 106 -10.56 -7.79 9.18
CA PRO A 106 -11.79 -8.57 9.07
C PRO A 106 -11.56 -10.07 8.88
N MET A 107 -10.62 -10.47 8.02
CA MET A 107 -10.32 -11.89 7.79
C MET A 107 -9.74 -12.56 9.03
N VAL A 108 -8.83 -11.89 9.74
CA VAL A 108 -8.31 -12.39 11.04
C VAL A 108 -9.46 -12.58 12.02
N LEU A 109 -10.38 -11.61 12.11
CA LEU A 109 -11.54 -11.70 12.99
C LEU A 109 -12.47 -12.85 12.60
N MET A 110 -12.71 -13.06 11.30
CA MET A 110 -13.51 -14.19 10.80
C MET A 110 -12.91 -15.54 11.20
N ILE A 111 -11.60 -15.71 11.07
CA ILE A 111 -10.91 -16.94 11.50
C ILE A 111 -11.02 -17.13 13.02
N ILE A 112 -10.85 -16.07 13.82
CA ILE A 112 -10.99 -16.15 15.28
C ILE A 112 -12.43 -16.52 15.66
N LEU A 113 -13.41 -15.82 15.11
CA LEU A 113 -14.82 -16.05 15.41
C LEU A 113 -15.26 -17.45 14.95
N GLY A 114 -14.82 -17.92 13.78
CA GLY A 114 -15.19 -19.26 13.33
C GLY A 114 -14.49 -20.37 14.10
N THR A 115 -13.32 -20.10 14.68
CA THR A 115 -12.64 -21.07 15.56
C THR A 115 -13.28 -21.14 16.94
N LEU A 116 -13.71 -20.00 17.50
CA LEU A 116 -14.32 -19.93 18.84
C LEU A 116 -15.83 -20.18 18.84
N PHE A 117 -16.51 -19.81 17.76
CA PHE A 117 -17.96 -19.82 17.61
C PHE A 117 -18.35 -20.33 16.21
N PRO A 118 -18.05 -21.60 15.87
CA PRO A 118 -18.31 -22.16 14.54
C PRO A 118 -19.80 -22.11 14.13
N GLN A 119 -20.72 -22.04 15.10
CA GLN A 119 -22.15 -21.87 14.85
C GLN A 119 -22.54 -20.48 14.31
N ILE A 120 -21.68 -19.47 14.48
CA ILE A 120 -21.91 -18.09 14.02
C ILE A 120 -21.21 -17.86 12.68
N PHE A 121 -20.00 -18.38 12.55
CA PHE A 121 -19.17 -18.19 11.38
C PHE A 121 -18.47 -19.51 11.06
N ASP A 122 -18.75 -20.10 9.91
CA ASP A 122 -18.07 -21.31 9.47
C ASP A 122 -17.05 -20.97 8.39
N TYR A 123 -15.89 -21.62 8.44
CA TYR A 123 -14.87 -21.53 7.39
C TYR A 123 -14.40 -22.93 7.02
N THR A 124 -14.12 -23.12 5.74
CA THR A 124 -13.65 -24.40 5.24
C THR A 124 -12.13 -24.54 5.44
N PRO A 125 -11.58 -25.77 5.42
CA PRO A 125 -10.13 -25.97 5.39
C PRO A 125 -9.42 -25.24 4.24
N VAL A 126 -10.11 -24.98 3.13
CA VAL A 126 -9.58 -24.21 2.00
C VAL A 126 -9.40 -22.75 2.39
N ASP A 127 -10.37 -22.15 3.09
CA ASP A 127 -10.30 -20.75 3.54
C ASP A 127 -9.13 -20.54 4.50
N LEU A 128 -8.98 -21.44 5.47
CA LEU A 128 -7.85 -21.43 6.39
C LEU A 128 -6.53 -21.65 5.65
N GLY A 129 -6.50 -22.59 4.69
CA GLY A 129 -5.33 -22.87 3.86
C GLY A 129 -4.88 -21.65 3.05
N LEU A 130 -5.81 -20.92 2.43
CA LEU A 130 -5.51 -19.68 1.70
C LEU A 130 -5.01 -18.57 2.61
N PHE A 131 -5.62 -18.42 3.78
CA PHE A 131 -5.20 -17.44 4.78
C PHE A 131 -3.78 -17.70 5.27
N VAL A 132 -3.48 -18.96 5.64
CA VAL A 132 -2.14 -19.39 6.06
C VAL A 132 -1.13 -19.23 4.93
N ALA A 133 -1.49 -19.62 3.69
CA ALA A 133 -0.61 -19.46 2.54
C ALA A 133 -0.23 -17.98 2.30
N GLY A 134 -1.20 -17.06 2.43
CA GLY A 134 -0.95 -15.62 2.36
C GLY A 134 0.03 -15.14 3.43
N TRP A 135 -0.18 -15.54 4.68
CA TRP A 135 0.75 -15.25 5.78
C TRP A 135 2.16 -15.80 5.53
N THR A 136 2.26 -17.06 5.13
CA THR A 136 3.53 -17.70 4.83
C THR A 136 4.26 -16.98 3.70
N GLY A 137 3.57 -16.63 2.62
CA GLY A 137 4.17 -15.90 1.49
C GLY A 137 4.79 -14.58 1.91
N CYS A 138 4.10 -13.81 2.74
CA CYS A 138 4.62 -12.54 3.22
C CYS A 138 5.77 -12.69 4.25
N ILE A 139 5.70 -13.67 5.15
CA ILE A 139 6.81 -13.99 6.07
C ILE A 139 8.05 -14.42 5.29
N VAL A 140 7.89 -15.26 4.27
CA VAL A 140 8.99 -15.66 3.38
C VAL A 140 9.59 -14.44 2.68
N ALA A 141 8.77 -13.51 2.17
CA ALA A 141 9.27 -12.28 1.58
C ALA A 141 10.09 -11.43 2.58
N ASP A 142 9.64 -11.31 3.83
CA ASP A 142 10.37 -10.59 4.88
C ASP A 142 11.70 -11.29 5.25
N CYS A 143 11.73 -12.62 5.26
CA CYS A 143 12.94 -13.42 5.47
C CYS A 143 13.95 -13.28 4.32
N LEU A 144 13.46 -13.16 3.08
CA LEU A 144 14.29 -13.00 1.87
C LEU A 144 14.72 -11.55 1.61
N ALA A 145 14.18 -10.58 2.36
CA ALA A 145 14.51 -9.17 2.18
C ALA A 145 16.04 -8.93 2.32
N PRO A 146 16.64 -8.10 1.45
CA PRO A 146 18.07 -7.83 1.45
C PRO A 146 18.45 -6.96 2.65
N ALA A 147 18.83 -7.62 3.75
CA ALA A 147 19.38 -7.02 4.95
C ALA A 147 20.11 -8.10 5.76
N GLY A 148 21.00 -7.71 6.68
CA GLY A 148 21.55 -8.64 7.67
C GLY A 148 20.46 -9.17 8.62
N TRP A 149 20.72 -10.33 9.24
CA TRP A 149 19.87 -10.81 10.34
C TRP A 149 20.28 -10.14 11.65
N SER A 150 19.30 -9.63 12.38
CA SER A 150 19.46 -9.01 13.70
C SER A 150 18.30 -9.41 14.60
N VAL A 151 18.46 -9.27 15.92
CA VAL A 151 17.38 -9.54 16.90
C VAL A 151 16.15 -8.70 16.57
N SER A 152 16.33 -7.42 16.26
CA SER A 152 15.23 -6.53 15.87
C SER A 152 14.50 -7.02 14.62
N ARG A 153 15.21 -7.57 13.63
CA ARG A 153 14.59 -8.16 12.44
C ARG A 153 13.78 -9.41 12.78
N ILE A 154 14.30 -10.28 13.63
CA ILE A 154 13.57 -11.49 14.08
C ILE A 154 12.27 -11.09 14.77
N ILE A 155 12.34 -10.11 15.69
CA ILE A 155 11.16 -9.57 16.37
C ILE A 155 10.18 -8.98 15.35
N ALA A 156 10.64 -8.22 14.36
CA ALA A 156 9.79 -7.63 13.33
C ALA A 156 9.06 -8.68 12.48
N VAL A 157 9.73 -9.77 12.10
CA VAL A 157 9.12 -10.89 11.38
C VAL A 157 8.10 -11.62 12.25
N ALA A 158 8.44 -11.90 13.51
CA ALA A 158 7.55 -12.60 14.44
C ALA A 158 6.29 -11.80 14.80
N THR A 159 6.42 -10.48 14.92
CA THR A 159 5.32 -9.57 15.27
C THR A 159 4.51 -9.09 14.05
N ARG A 160 4.92 -9.48 12.84
CA ARG A 160 4.30 -9.06 11.58
C ARG A 160 2.79 -9.30 11.50
N PRO A 161 2.25 -10.46 11.94
CA PRO A 161 0.82 -10.70 11.85
C PRO A 161 -0.02 -9.71 12.67
N PHE A 162 0.51 -9.24 13.81
CA PHE A 162 -0.11 -8.21 14.65
C PHE A 162 0.08 -6.81 14.07
N TYR A 163 1.28 -6.53 13.53
CA TYR A 163 1.57 -5.26 12.88
C TYR A 163 0.62 -4.95 11.73
N TRP A 164 0.26 -5.94 10.89
CA TRP A 164 -0.66 -5.71 9.77
C TRP A 164 -2.09 -5.40 10.19
N LEU A 165 -2.54 -5.76 11.39
CA LEU A 165 -3.84 -5.31 11.90
C LEU A 165 -3.91 -3.77 11.99
N LEU A 166 -2.76 -3.12 12.24
CA LEU A 166 -2.67 -1.66 12.26
C LEU A 166 -2.95 -1.06 10.88
N LEU A 167 -2.68 -1.77 9.78
CA LEU A 167 -3.00 -1.30 8.43
C LEU A 167 -4.51 -1.21 8.22
N THR A 168 -5.30 -2.11 8.80
CA THR A 168 -6.76 -2.03 8.76
C THR A 168 -7.27 -0.80 9.51
N ALA A 169 -6.70 -0.49 10.68
CA ALA A 169 -7.02 0.75 11.39
C ALA A 169 -6.65 2.00 10.57
N ALA A 170 -5.47 1.99 9.93
CA ALA A 170 -5.04 3.06 9.03
C ALA A 170 -5.94 3.17 7.78
N ALA A 171 -6.43 2.04 7.25
CA ALA A 171 -7.35 2.00 6.11
C ALA A 171 -8.71 2.59 6.46
N ALA A 172 -9.27 2.26 7.63
CA ALA A 172 -10.52 2.87 8.11
C ALA A 172 -10.39 4.40 8.19
N LYS A 173 -9.29 4.89 8.76
CA LYS A 173 -8.98 6.33 8.78
C LYS A 173 -8.82 6.91 7.37
N ALA A 174 -8.18 6.19 6.45
CA ALA A 174 -8.00 6.59 5.07
C ALA A 174 -9.34 6.74 4.33
N VAL A 175 -10.25 5.78 4.49
CA VAL A 175 -11.60 5.78 3.88
C VAL A 175 -12.42 6.97 4.40
N VAL A 176 -12.47 7.17 5.72
CA VAL A 176 -13.15 8.32 6.32
C VAL A 176 -12.52 9.64 5.84
N GLY A 177 -11.18 9.69 5.81
CA GLY A 177 -10.43 10.83 5.32
C GLY A 177 -10.69 11.13 3.84
N LEU A 178 -10.84 10.11 3.00
CA LEU A 178 -11.15 10.25 1.58
C LEU A 178 -12.55 10.84 1.38
N ALA A 179 -13.53 10.37 2.15
CA ALA A 179 -14.91 10.84 2.06
C ALA A 179 -15.08 12.27 2.57
N LEU A 180 -14.44 12.62 3.69
CA LEU A 180 -14.67 13.91 4.36
C LEU A 180 -13.70 15.00 3.93
N ARG A 181 -12.44 14.64 3.64
CA ARG A 181 -11.34 15.58 3.37
C ARG A 181 -10.36 14.97 2.36
N PRO A 182 -10.80 14.72 1.11
CA PRO A 182 -10.05 13.92 0.13
C PRO A 182 -8.61 14.40 -0.05
N SER A 183 -8.41 15.71 -0.19
CA SER A 183 -7.09 16.30 -0.44
C SER A 183 -6.33 16.72 0.82
N TYR A 184 -6.86 16.45 2.02
CA TYR A 184 -6.15 16.84 3.25
C TYR A 184 -4.86 16.02 3.43
N TRP A 185 -3.73 16.71 3.51
CA TRP A 185 -2.43 16.08 3.68
C TRP A 185 -2.00 16.08 5.15
N ALA A 186 -2.09 14.91 5.80
CA ALA A 186 -1.55 14.70 7.15
C ALA A 186 -0.01 14.57 7.07
N LYS A 187 0.70 15.70 7.12
CA LYS A 187 2.17 15.71 7.06
C LYS A 187 2.76 15.09 8.32
N THR A 188 3.78 14.27 8.17
CA THR A 188 4.56 13.72 9.29
C THR A 188 5.73 14.64 9.59
N PRO A 189 6.14 14.79 10.86
CA PRO A 189 7.33 15.55 11.21
C PRO A 189 8.57 14.96 10.51
N HIS A 190 9.41 15.83 9.95
CA HIS A 190 10.72 15.42 9.44
C HIS A 190 11.76 15.72 10.52
N MET A 191 12.33 14.67 11.11
CA MET A 191 13.53 14.78 11.94
C MET A 191 14.71 14.22 11.15
N PRO A 192 15.72 15.05 10.81
CA PRO A 192 16.96 14.54 10.23
C PRO A 192 17.55 13.48 11.15
N SER A 193 17.97 12.35 10.60
CA SER A 193 18.79 11.41 11.36
C SER A 193 20.07 12.12 11.79
N ALA A 194 20.40 12.01 13.09
CA ALA A 194 21.65 12.54 13.65
C ALA A 194 22.88 11.83 13.06
#